data_AF-A0A925RF10-F1
#
_entry.id   AF-A0A925RF10-F1
#
_cell.length_a   1.000
_cell.length_b   1.000
_cell.length_c   1.000
_cell.angle_alpha   90.00
_cell.angle_beta   90.00
_cell.angle_gamma   90.00
#
_symmetry.space_group_name_H-M   'P 1'
#
loop_
_entity.id
_entity.type
_entity.pdbx_description
1 polymer ?
#
loop_
_entity_poly.entity_id
_entity_poly.type
_entity_poly.pdbx_seq_one_letter_code
_entity_poly.pdbx_strand_id
1 'polypeptide(L)'
;MAMTVTPEQVERIVWNQHHDPFEVLGPHAVENESQPAWVVRAYQPSADAVWVVFPEQRAEYPMQVTHHPHFFECTIEGAELSNYQFRLKEGEHERFIYDPYAFRSPYLTEFDIHLFAEGNHHRIYEKMGAHLTEMNGIKGVYFAVWAPNARSASVLGDFNDWDGRKHQMRKLDGGIWDLFIPEVGVSDRYKYEIKNQDGHIYEKSDPYGFQQEARPKTASIITNLDTYTWKDDEWMAQRRHAEP
;
A
#
# COMPACT_ATOMS: atom_id res chain seq x y z
N MET A 1 19.11 -7.51 22.00
CA MET A 1 18.81 -6.81 20.73
C MET A 1 18.33 -5.42 21.09
N ALA A 2 19.01 -4.38 20.63
CA ALA A 2 18.63 -3.00 20.91
C ALA A 2 17.33 -2.69 20.17
N MET A 3 16.31 -2.21 20.89
CA MET A 3 15.07 -1.73 20.29
C MET A 3 15.40 -0.53 19.39
N THR A 4 15.06 -0.63 18.11
CA THR A 4 15.42 0.41 17.13
C THR A 4 14.31 1.43 16.89
N VAL A 5 13.07 1.09 17.24
CA VAL A 5 11.90 1.96 17.12
C VAL A 5 11.54 2.57 18.47
N THR A 6 11.11 3.85 18.47
CA THR A 6 10.67 4.53 19.69
C THR A 6 9.18 4.28 19.97
N PRO A 7 8.73 4.37 21.24
CA PRO A 7 7.30 4.29 21.57
C PRO A 7 6.45 5.31 20.82
N GLU A 8 6.95 6.54 20.62
CA GLU A 8 6.23 7.60 19.90
C GLU A 8 6.01 7.24 18.43
N GLN A 9 7.00 6.64 17.76
CA GLN A 9 6.83 6.16 16.39
C GLN A 9 5.78 5.05 16.31
N VAL A 10 5.80 4.11 17.26
CA VAL A 10 4.79 3.04 17.35
C VAL A 10 3.39 3.62 17.55
N GLU A 11 3.23 4.58 18.47
CA GLU A 11 1.93 5.23 18.70
C GLU A 11 1.41 5.95 17.45
N ARG A 12 2.27 6.66 16.70
CA ARG A 12 1.88 7.32 15.45
C ARG A 12 1.37 6.33 14.41
N ILE A 13 1.97 5.13 14.31
CA ILE A 13 1.48 4.07 13.43
C ILE A 13 0.16 3.50 13.94
N VAL A 14 0.08 3.14 15.22
CA VAL A 14 -1.11 2.52 15.83
C VAL A 14 -2.35 3.42 15.68
N TRP A 15 -2.17 4.72 15.87
CA TRP A 15 -3.24 5.71 15.79
C TRP A 15 -3.45 6.29 14.38
N ASN A 16 -2.79 5.74 13.35
CA ASN A 16 -2.87 6.21 11.96
C ASN A 16 -2.62 7.73 11.86
N GLN A 17 -1.49 8.18 12.41
CA GLN A 17 -1.04 9.58 12.44
C GLN A 17 0.33 9.78 11.77
N HIS A 18 0.92 8.70 11.25
CA HIS A 18 2.19 8.76 10.53
C HIS A 18 1.93 9.16 9.07
N HIS A 19 2.76 10.07 8.54
CA HIS A 19 2.64 10.51 7.15
C HIS A 19 3.39 9.58 6.17
N ASP A 20 4.47 8.96 6.63
CA ASP A 20 5.19 7.93 5.86
C ASP A 20 5.38 6.65 6.69
N PRO A 21 4.43 5.70 6.66
CA PRO A 21 4.58 4.43 7.37
C PRO A 21 5.82 3.62 6.96
N PHE A 22 6.40 3.82 5.77
CA PHE A 22 7.61 3.11 5.33
C PHE A 22 8.87 3.57 6.09
N GLU A 23 8.85 4.69 6.81
CA GLU A 23 9.94 5.06 7.73
C GLU A 23 10.02 4.12 8.95
N VAL A 24 8.90 3.46 9.29
CA VAL A 24 8.80 2.62 10.49
C VAL A 24 8.58 1.16 10.12
N LEU A 25 7.59 0.87 9.27
CA LEU A 25 7.18 -0.46 8.84
C LEU A 25 8.05 -0.98 7.69
N GLY A 26 7.98 -2.28 7.45
CA GLY A 26 8.77 -2.94 6.42
C GLY A 26 10.20 -3.26 6.87
N PRO A 27 11.08 -3.60 5.92
CA PRO A 27 12.46 -3.93 6.17
C PRO A 27 13.36 -2.69 6.21
N HIS A 28 14.23 -2.63 7.22
CA HIS A 28 15.22 -1.56 7.42
C HIS A 28 16.60 -2.16 7.64
N ALA A 29 17.59 -1.74 6.84
CA ALA A 29 18.97 -2.16 7.04
C ALA A 29 19.55 -1.54 8.32
N VAL A 30 20.23 -2.36 9.11
CA VAL A 30 20.88 -1.97 10.37
C VAL A 30 22.24 -2.67 10.50
N GLU A 31 23.07 -2.24 11.44
CA GLU A 31 24.28 -2.96 11.82
C GLU A 31 24.11 -3.55 13.22
N ASN A 32 24.35 -4.86 13.36
CA ASN A 32 24.37 -5.57 14.64
C ASN A 32 25.78 -6.08 14.92
N GLU A 33 26.43 -5.58 15.97
CA GLU A 33 27.79 -6.00 16.37
C GLU A 33 28.83 -5.98 15.22
N SER A 34 28.75 -4.96 14.34
CA SER A 34 29.57 -4.81 13.11
C SER A 34 29.26 -5.80 11.98
N GLN A 35 28.13 -6.50 12.04
CA GLN A 35 27.60 -7.31 10.93
C GLN A 35 26.33 -6.67 10.36
N PRO A 36 26.14 -6.69 9.04
CA PRO A 36 24.90 -6.20 8.44
C PRO A 36 23.73 -7.08 8.87
N ALA A 37 22.61 -6.44 9.19
CA ALA A 37 21.37 -7.08 9.55
C ALA A 37 20.18 -6.25 9.03
N TRP A 38 19.00 -6.84 9.12
CA TRP A 38 17.74 -6.21 8.76
C TRP A 38 16.80 -6.26 9.94
N VAL A 39 16.14 -5.14 10.23
CA VAL A 39 15.00 -5.10 11.13
C VAL A 39 13.73 -5.03 10.29
N VAL A 40 12.88 -6.04 10.43
CA VAL A 40 11.56 -6.08 9.82
C VAL A 40 10.53 -5.69 10.87
N ARG A 41 9.69 -4.70 10.58
CA ARG A 41 8.63 -4.24 11.48
C ARG A 41 7.26 -4.36 10.85
N ALA A 42 6.29 -4.83 11.62
CA ALA A 42 4.93 -5.05 11.18
C ALA A 42 3.92 -4.53 12.20
N TYR A 43 2.91 -3.81 11.74
CA TYR A 43 1.73 -3.49 12.54
C TYR A 43 0.56 -4.37 12.06
N GLN A 44 0.11 -5.28 12.92
CA GLN A 44 -0.90 -6.28 12.59
C GLN A 44 -2.02 -6.28 13.64
N PRO A 45 -3.03 -5.38 13.52
CA PRO A 45 -4.06 -5.14 14.54
C PRO A 45 -4.90 -6.34 14.96
N SER A 46 -4.95 -7.37 14.11
CA SER A 46 -5.75 -8.58 14.31
C SER A 46 -4.91 -9.79 14.73
N ALA A 47 -3.57 -9.67 14.72
CA ALA A 47 -2.66 -10.77 14.99
C ALA A 47 -2.28 -10.88 16.46
N ASP A 48 -2.27 -12.12 16.95
CA ASP A 48 -1.74 -12.53 18.25
C ASP A 48 -0.23 -12.79 18.19
N ALA A 49 0.26 -13.26 17.03
CA ALA A 49 1.66 -13.51 16.77
C ALA A 49 1.98 -13.39 15.27
N VAL A 50 3.23 -13.03 14.97
CA VAL A 50 3.73 -12.85 13.60
C VAL A 50 5.10 -13.51 13.46
N TRP A 51 5.36 -14.12 12.31
CA TRP A 51 6.67 -14.61 11.89
C TRP A 51 7.04 -14.02 10.55
N VAL A 52 8.34 -13.74 10.35
CA VAL A 52 8.91 -13.51 9.02
C VAL A 52 9.27 -14.86 8.42
N VAL A 53 8.77 -15.15 7.22
CA VAL A 53 8.97 -16.42 6.53
C VAL A 53 9.69 -16.17 5.20
N PHE A 54 10.75 -16.95 4.95
CA PHE A 54 11.45 -17.03 3.67
C PHE A 54 11.13 -18.37 3.01
N PRO A 55 10.15 -18.43 2.08
CA PRO A 55 9.68 -19.69 1.52
C PRO A 55 10.80 -20.47 0.82
N GLU A 56 11.67 -19.78 0.07
CA GLU A 56 12.76 -20.40 -0.68
C GLU A 56 13.85 -20.98 0.22
N GLN A 57 14.12 -20.32 1.34
CA GLN A 57 15.15 -20.73 2.31
C GLN A 57 14.61 -21.74 3.34
N ARG A 58 13.28 -21.94 3.38
CA ARG A 58 12.57 -22.73 4.40
C ARG A 58 12.92 -22.29 5.83
N ALA A 59 13.06 -20.97 6.01
CA ALA A 59 13.37 -20.36 7.30
C ALA A 59 12.17 -19.52 7.77
N GLU A 60 11.88 -19.58 9.06
CA GLU A 60 10.93 -18.69 9.73
C GLU A 60 11.54 -18.11 11.00
N TYR A 61 11.22 -16.85 11.28
CA TYR A 61 11.73 -16.10 12.42
C TYR A 61 10.55 -15.49 13.18
N PRO A 62 10.34 -15.84 14.47
CA PRO A 62 9.29 -15.23 15.27
C PRO A 62 9.58 -13.74 15.48
N MET A 63 8.55 -12.91 15.34
CA MET A 63 8.63 -11.49 15.68
C MET A 63 8.31 -11.27 17.16
N GLN A 64 8.99 -10.31 17.78
CA GLN A 64 8.78 -9.90 19.17
C GLN A 64 7.79 -8.73 19.21
N VAL A 65 6.93 -8.72 20.22
CA VAL A 65 6.04 -7.57 20.49
C VAL A 65 6.88 -6.40 21.01
N THR A 66 6.75 -5.23 20.40
CA THR A 66 7.55 -4.04 20.73
C THR A 66 6.64 -2.83 20.97
N HIS A 67 6.63 -2.33 22.21
CA HIS A 67 5.88 -1.17 22.71
C HIS A 67 4.33 -1.23 22.63
N HIS A 68 3.74 -2.02 21.73
CA HIS A 68 2.29 -2.20 21.59
C HIS A 68 1.95 -3.65 21.22
N PRO A 69 0.88 -4.28 21.76
CA PRO A 69 0.57 -5.71 21.57
C PRO A 69 0.48 -6.20 20.13
N HIS A 70 0.13 -5.30 19.21
CA HIS A 70 -0.03 -5.59 17.79
C HIS A 70 1.08 -5.01 16.90
N PHE A 71 2.16 -4.51 17.51
CA PHE A 71 3.34 -4.03 16.80
C PHE A 71 4.49 -5.01 17.04
N PHE A 72 5.06 -5.51 15.95
CA PHE A 72 6.00 -6.61 15.94
C PHE A 72 7.32 -6.20 15.29
N GLU A 73 8.43 -6.66 15.83
CA GLU A 73 9.79 -6.43 15.32
C GLU A 73 10.57 -7.75 15.26
N CYS A 74 11.35 -7.94 14.19
CA CYS A 74 12.24 -9.08 14.02
C CYS A 74 13.57 -8.63 13.41
N THR A 75 14.68 -9.11 13.97
CA THR A 75 16.02 -8.89 13.44
C THR A 75 16.49 -10.13 12.69
N ILE A 76 16.98 -9.93 11.47
CA ILE A 76 17.43 -10.97 10.55
C ILE A 76 18.86 -10.64 10.17
N GLU A 77 19.80 -11.53 10.47
CA GLU A 77 21.21 -11.33 10.15
C GLU A 77 21.47 -11.56 8.65
N GLY A 78 22.30 -10.72 8.04
CA GLY A 78 22.64 -10.85 6.62
C GLY A 78 22.75 -9.51 5.90
N ALA A 79 23.55 -9.50 4.82
CA ALA A 79 23.74 -8.34 3.97
C ALA A 79 22.53 -8.06 3.05
N GLU A 80 21.83 -9.11 2.63
CA GLU A 80 20.72 -9.03 1.69
C GLU A 80 19.45 -9.62 2.30
N LEU A 81 18.30 -9.04 1.94
CA LEU A 81 16.99 -9.53 2.34
C LEU A 81 16.23 -9.99 1.09
N SER A 82 16.04 -11.30 0.97
CA SER A 82 15.19 -11.88 -0.08
C SER A 82 13.72 -11.53 0.15
N ASN A 83 12.87 -11.74 -0.86
CA ASN A 83 11.42 -11.64 -0.70
C ASN A 83 10.95 -12.53 0.47
N TYR A 84 10.19 -11.94 1.40
CA TYR A 84 9.63 -12.62 2.56
C TYR A 84 8.12 -12.44 2.62
N GLN A 85 7.48 -13.28 3.43
CA GLN A 85 6.07 -13.17 3.79
C GLN A 85 5.95 -13.08 5.31
N PHE A 86 4.83 -12.56 5.78
CA PHE A 86 4.40 -12.74 7.16
C PHE A 86 3.50 -13.97 7.26
N ARG A 87 3.78 -14.82 8.25
CA ARG A 87 2.79 -15.75 8.79
C ARG A 87 2.14 -15.10 9.99
N LEU A 88 0.83 -14.89 9.93
CA LEU A 88 0.03 -14.27 10.98
C LEU A 88 -0.78 -15.34 11.69
N LYS A 89 -0.83 -15.29 13.02
CA LYS A 89 -1.77 -16.06 13.83
C LYS A 89 -2.86 -15.14 14.38
N GLU A 90 -4.11 -15.48 14.10
CA GLU A 90 -5.31 -14.73 14.48
C GLU A 90 -6.31 -15.71 15.11
N GLY A 91 -6.24 -15.88 16.43
CA GLY A 91 -6.92 -16.95 17.15
C GLY A 91 -6.45 -18.33 16.70
N GLU A 92 -7.39 -19.13 16.17
CA GLU A 92 -7.12 -20.47 15.64
C GLU A 92 -6.76 -20.47 14.14
N HIS A 93 -6.78 -19.31 13.48
CA HIS A 93 -6.47 -19.20 12.07
C HIS A 93 -5.04 -18.73 11.86
N GLU A 94 -4.40 -19.28 10.82
CA GLU A 94 -3.14 -18.78 10.31
C GLU A 94 -3.30 -18.34 8.86
N ARG A 95 -2.64 -17.25 8.50
CA ARG A 95 -2.59 -16.76 7.12
C ARG A 95 -1.20 -16.30 6.75
N PHE A 96 -0.89 -16.42 5.47
CA PHE A 96 0.34 -15.89 4.88
C PHE A 96 0.00 -14.68 4.05
N ILE A 97 0.76 -13.60 4.23
CA ILE A 97 0.62 -12.38 3.44
C ILE A 97 2.00 -11.87 3.07
N TYR A 98 2.12 -11.22 1.92
CA TYR A 98 3.29 -10.37 1.67
C TYR A 98 3.19 -9.09 2.50
N ASP A 99 4.34 -8.51 2.84
CA ASP A 99 4.41 -7.22 3.52
C ASP A 99 4.20 -6.07 2.52
N PRO A 100 3.12 -5.28 2.62
CA PRO A 100 2.91 -4.12 1.74
C PRO A 100 4.05 -3.10 1.83
N TYR A 101 4.70 -2.99 3.00
CA TYR A 101 5.76 -2.02 3.26
C TYR A 101 7.15 -2.50 2.84
N ALA A 102 7.27 -3.73 2.33
CA ALA A 102 8.50 -4.19 1.66
C ALA A 102 8.64 -3.60 0.23
N PHE A 103 7.54 -3.16 -0.38
CA PHE A 103 7.52 -2.66 -1.76
C PHE A 103 7.64 -1.14 -1.81
N ARG A 104 8.88 -0.63 -1.78
CA ARG A 104 9.14 0.79 -2.07
C ARG A 104 9.07 1.02 -3.57
N SER A 105 7.96 1.60 -4.03
CA SER A 105 7.74 1.78 -5.47
C SER A 105 8.11 3.18 -5.98
N PRO A 106 8.72 3.28 -7.17
CA PRO A 106 8.74 4.50 -7.99
C PRO A 106 7.63 4.53 -9.04
N TYR A 107 6.50 3.79 -8.86
CA TYR A 107 5.44 3.69 -9.86
C TYR A 107 4.93 5.06 -10.33
N LEU A 108 4.78 5.98 -9.37
CA LEU A 108 4.56 7.39 -9.62
C LEU A 108 5.92 8.10 -9.49
N THR A 109 6.46 8.55 -10.62
CA THR A 109 7.81 9.12 -10.69
C THR A 109 7.84 10.59 -10.28
N GLU A 110 9.00 11.13 -9.93
CA GLU A 110 9.17 12.57 -9.67
C GLU A 110 8.69 13.45 -10.84
N PHE A 111 8.88 12.97 -12.08
CA PHE A 111 8.40 13.65 -13.28
C PHE A 111 6.86 13.64 -13.37
N ASP A 112 6.21 12.53 -13.00
CA ASP A 112 4.75 12.45 -12.94
C ASP A 112 4.20 13.44 -11.89
N ILE A 113 4.83 13.50 -10.70
CA ILE A 113 4.47 14.45 -9.63
C ILE A 113 4.62 15.89 -10.13
N HIS A 114 5.74 16.19 -10.77
CA HIS A 114 6.02 17.53 -11.29
C HIS A 114 4.97 17.97 -12.32
N LEU A 115 4.71 17.15 -13.35
CA LEU A 115 3.70 17.47 -14.35
C LEU A 115 2.30 17.60 -13.74
N PHE A 116 1.96 16.79 -12.74
CA PHE A 116 0.67 16.89 -12.04
C PHE A 116 0.57 18.20 -11.26
N ALA A 117 1.64 18.60 -10.55
CA ALA A 117 1.70 19.84 -9.80
C ALA A 117 1.56 21.08 -10.70
N GLU A 118 2.08 21.02 -11.93
CA GLU A 118 1.91 22.08 -12.93
C GLU A 118 0.55 22.04 -13.66
N GLY A 119 -0.26 21.00 -13.44
CA GLY A 119 -1.53 20.80 -14.15
C GLY A 119 -1.37 20.34 -15.61
N ASN A 120 -0.19 19.85 -15.99
CA ASN A 120 0.18 19.49 -17.36
C ASN A 120 0.23 17.97 -17.60
N HIS A 121 -0.11 17.15 -16.61
CA HIS A 121 -0.11 15.70 -16.76
C HIS A 121 -1.40 15.18 -17.43
N HIS A 122 -1.47 15.24 -18.76
CA HIS A 122 -2.68 14.89 -19.53
C HIS A 122 -3.15 13.42 -19.38
N ARG A 123 -2.26 12.52 -18.95
CA ARG A 123 -2.56 11.10 -18.70
C ARG A 123 -2.45 10.71 -17.23
N ILE A 124 -2.73 11.62 -16.30
CA ILE A 124 -2.52 11.38 -14.86
C ILE A 124 -3.38 10.22 -14.33
N TYR A 125 -4.50 9.92 -15.00
CA TYR A 125 -5.35 8.78 -14.69
C TYR A 125 -4.63 7.43 -14.84
N GLU A 126 -3.46 7.36 -15.49
CA GLU A 126 -2.63 6.14 -15.57
C GLU A 126 -1.77 5.90 -14.34
N LYS A 127 -1.74 6.89 -13.43
CA LYS A 127 -0.93 6.88 -12.21
C LYS A 127 -1.81 7.00 -10.97
N MET A 128 -2.79 7.91 -11.00
CA MET A 128 -3.77 8.09 -9.93
C MET A 128 -4.86 7.03 -9.99
N GLY A 129 -5.43 6.73 -8.82
CA GLY A 129 -6.45 5.72 -8.63
C GLY A 129 -5.85 4.34 -8.33
N ALA A 130 -6.51 3.28 -8.79
CA ALA A 130 -6.09 1.89 -8.55
C ALA A 130 -5.65 1.19 -9.85
N HIS A 131 -4.38 0.77 -9.89
CA HIS A 131 -3.76 0.17 -11.07
C HIS A 131 -3.16 -1.20 -10.77
N LEU A 132 -3.55 -2.21 -11.56
CA LEU A 132 -2.91 -3.52 -11.53
C LEU A 132 -1.46 -3.38 -11.98
N THR A 133 -0.53 -3.88 -11.17
CA THR A 133 0.89 -3.85 -11.49
C THR A 133 1.61 -5.02 -10.84
N GLU A 134 2.89 -5.17 -11.18
CA GLU A 134 3.79 -6.15 -10.59
C GLU A 134 5.00 -5.43 -10.01
N MET A 135 5.40 -5.79 -8.79
CA MET A 135 6.58 -5.26 -8.11
C MET A 135 7.38 -6.42 -7.53
N ASN A 136 8.68 -6.50 -7.84
CA ASN A 136 9.56 -7.59 -7.41
C ASN A 136 9.01 -8.99 -7.72
N GLY A 137 8.33 -9.16 -8.86
CA GLY A 137 7.71 -10.43 -9.26
C GLY A 137 6.35 -10.72 -8.62
N ILE A 138 5.84 -9.84 -7.75
CA ILE A 138 4.57 -10.02 -7.04
C ILE A 138 3.52 -9.11 -7.64
N LYS A 139 2.41 -9.71 -8.07
CA LYS A 139 1.25 -8.99 -8.59
C LYS A 139 0.44 -8.38 -7.46
N GLY A 140 -0.11 -7.20 -7.73
CA GLY A 140 -0.98 -6.51 -6.79
C GLY A 140 -1.56 -5.25 -7.42
N VAL A 141 -1.97 -4.33 -6.56
CA VAL A 141 -2.56 -3.06 -7.00
C VAL A 141 -1.80 -1.89 -6.37
N TYR A 142 -1.42 -0.94 -7.21
CA TYR A 142 -0.92 0.36 -6.78
C TYR A 142 -2.08 1.33 -6.63
N PHE A 143 -2.18 1.94 -5.46
CA PHE A 143 -3.17 2.94 -5.13
C PHE A 143 -2.48 4.30 -5.00
N ALA A 144 -3.03 5.34 -5.63
CA ALA A 144 -2.59 6.71 -5.46
C ALA A 144 -3.76 7.69 -5.41
N VAL A 145 -3.77 8.58 -4.41
CA VAL A 145 -4.81 9.61 -4.26
C VAL A 145 -4.21 10.96 -3.88
N TRP A 146 -4.66 12.03 -4.52
CA TRP A 146 -4.26 13.37 -4.15
C TRP A 146 -5.09 13.91 -2.99
N ALA A 147 -4.46 14.07 -1.82
CA ALA A 147 -5.09 14.56 -0.60
C ALA A 147 -4.08 15.40 0.21
N PRO A 148 -3.66 16.58 -0.30
CA PRO A 148 -2.48 17.28 0.19
C PRO A 148 -2.60 17.75 1.65
N ASN A 149 -3.80 18.05 2.10
CA ASN A 149 -4.08 18.53 3.45
C ASN A 149 -4.54 17.40 4.40
N ALA A 150 -4.58 16.15 3.96
CA ALA A 150 -4.85 15.04 4.86
C ALA A 150 -3.72 14.91 5.89
N ARG A 151 -4.09 14.53 7.10
CA ARG A 151 -3.16 14.12 8.16
C ARG A 151 -2.68 12.69 7.94
N SER A 152 -3.59 11.80 7.54
CA SER A 152 -3.29 10.45 7.08
C SER A 152 -4.30 9.98 6.04
N ALA A 153 -3.89 9.01 5.23
CA ALA A 153 -4.75 8.29 4.30
C ALA A 153 -4.51 6.79 4.43
N SER A 154 -5.54 5.99 4.24
CA SER A 154 -5.45 4.52 4.28
C SER A 154 -6.39 3.91 3.24
N VAL A 155 -6.04 2.73 2.75
CA VAL A 155 -6.91 1.98 1.82
C VAL A 155 -7.81 1.05 2.64
N LEU A 156 -9.12 1.19 2.44
CA LEU A 156 -10.13 0.27 2.95
C LEU A 156 -10.56 -0.65 1.83
N GLY A 157 -10.82 -1.92 2.09
CA GLY A 157 -11.43 -2.79 1.12
C GLY A 157 -11.75 -4.18 1.65
N ASP A 158 -12.29 -5.01 0.75
CA ASP A 158 -12.64 -6.39 1.08
C ASP A 158 -11.43 -7.20 1.60
N PHE A 159 -10.24 -6.94 1.05
CA PHE A 159 -8.97 -7.61 1.38
C PHE A 159 -8.40 -7.27 2.76
N ASN A 160 -8.96 -6.28 3.47
CA ASN A 160 -8.52 -5.93 4.82
C ASN A 160 -9.66 -5.76 5.82
N ASP A 161 -10.82 -6.35 5.52
CA ASP A 161 -12.03 -6.28 6.35
C ASP A 161 -12.48 -4.84 6.61
N TRP A 162 -12.19 -3.93 5.67
CA TRP A 162 -12.46 -2.50 5.82
C TRP A 162 -11.80 -1.86 7.05
N ASP A 163 -10.61 -2.36 7.45
CA ASP A 163 -9.80 -1.80 8.54
C ASP A 163 -8.62 -0.97 8.01
N GLY A 164 -8.75 0.36 8.08
CA GLY A 164 -7.75 1.32 7.60
C GLY A 164 -6.41 1.26 8.34
N ARG A 165 -6.37 0.66 9.53
CA ARG A 165 -5.12 0.50 10.28
C ARG A 165 -4.14 -0.45 9.60
N LYS A 166 -4.64 -1.39 8.78
CA LYS A 166 -3.85 -2.45 8.11
C LYS A 166 -3.09 -1.94 6.88
N HIS A 167 -3.61 -0.92 6.18
CA HIS A 167 -3.04 -0.42 4.91
C HIS A 167 -2.95 1.11 4.90
N GLN A 168 -2.05 1.64 5.73
CA GLN A 168 -1.75 3.08 5.80
C GLN A 168 -0.89 3.48 4.61
N MET A 169 -1.27 4.57 3.96
CA MET A 169 -0.56 5.09 2.79
C MET A 169 0.58 6.00 3.21
N ARG A 170 1.60 6.13 2.35
CA ARG A 170 2.66 7.12 2.49
C ARG A 170 2.31 8.37 1.72
N LYS A 171 2.64 9.53 2.28
CA LYS A 171 2.56 10.81 1.59
C LYS A 171 3.84 11.09 0.82
N LEU A 172 3.72 11.24 -0.49
CA LEU A 172 4.75 11.72 -1.40
C LEU A 172 4.72 13.25 -1.52
N ASP A 173 5.71 13.79 -2.23
CA ASP A 173 5.71 15.18 -2.66
C ASP A 173 4.45 15.54 -3.47
N GLY A 174 4.06 16.82 -3.46
CA GLY A 174 2.82 17.28 -4.07
C GLY A 174 1.54 16.87 -3.33
N GLY A 175 1.66 16.15 -2.20
CA GLY A 175 0.53 15.77 -1.35
C GLY A 175 -0.27 14.58 -1.87
N ILE A 176 0.38 13.72 -2.66
CA ILE A 176 -0.15 12.46 -3.16
C ILE A 176 0.11 11.39 -2.11
N TRP A 177 -0.88 10.54 -1.86
CA TRP A 177 -0.74 9.39 -0.97
C TRP A 177 -0.67 8.12 -1.80
N ASP A 178 0.32 7.27 -1.55
CA ASP A 178 0.52 6.03 -2.29
C ASP A 178 0.67 4.78 -1.40
N LEU A 179 0.28 3.64 -1.97
CA LEU A 179 0.55 2.32 -1.40
C LEU A 179 0.41 1.24 -2.48
N PHE A 180 1.35 0.31 -2.53
CA PHE A 180 1.18 -0.95 -3.24
C PHE A 180 0.68 -2.02 -2.28
N ILE A 181 -0.38 -2.74 -2.67
CA ILE A 181 -0.91 -3.85 -1.88
C ILE A 181 -0.77 -5.14 -2.70
N PRO A 182 0.06 -6.10 -2.26
CA PRO A 182 0.27 -7.35 -2.97
C PRO A 182 -0.98 -8.24 -2.91
N GLU A 183 -1.16 -9.09 -3.92
CA GLU A 183 -2.20 -10.12 -4.01
C GLU A 183 -3.66 -9.61 -4.06
N VAL A 184 -3.86 -8.28 -4.07
CA VAL A 184 -5.15 -7.63 -4.35
C VAL A 184 -5.38 -7.58 -5.87
N GLY A 185 -6.64 -7.67 -6.31
CA GLY A 185 -6.95 -7.82 -7.73
C GLY A 185 -8.29 -7.27 -8.20
N VAL A 186 -8.64 -7.58 -9.44
CA VAL A 186 -9.87 -7.13 -10.10
C VAL A 186 -11.10 -7.56 -9.32
N SER A 187 -12.10 -6.69 -9.27
CA SER A 187 -13.39 -6.86 -8.56
C SER A 187 -13.35 -6.58 -7.06
N ASP A 188 -12.18 -6.45 -6.44
CA ASP A 188 -12.11 -6.01 -5.06
C ASP A 188 -12.68 -4.60 -4.92
N ARG A 189 -13.51 -4.42 -3.89
CA ARG A 189 -14.11 -3.13 -3.55
C ARG A 189 -13.20 -2.40 -2.58
N TYR A 190 -13.07 -1.10 -2.76
CA TYR A 190 -12.24 -0.27 -1.93
C TYR A 190 -12.75 1.17 -1.78
N LYS A 191 -12.22 1.85 -0.76
CA LYS A 191 -12.34 3.28 -0.51
C LYS A 191 -11.05 3.81 0.11
N TYR A 192 -10.94 5.13 0.19
CA TYR A 192 -9.93 5.79 1.01
C TYR A 192 -10.53 6.21 2.35
N GLU A 193 -9.91 5.80 3.45
CA GLU A 193 -10.09 6.41 4.77
C GLU A 193 -9.17 7.63 4.85
N ILE A 194 -9.74 8.81 5.06
CA ILE A 194 -8.99 10.06 5.17
C ILE A 194 -9.18 10.64 6.56
N LYS A 195 -8.08 10.98 7.21
CA LYS A 195 -8.06 11.77 8.45
C LYS A 195 -7.68 13.21 8.12
N ASN A 196 -8.54 14.17 8.46
CA ASN A 196 -8.20 15.59 8.29
C ASN A 196 -7.28 16.11 9.43
N GLN A 197 -6.88 17.37 9.34
CA GLN A 197 -6.02 18.01 10.37
C GLN A 197 -6.69 18.06 11.75
N ASP A 198 -8.01 18.21 11.80
CA ASP A 198 -8.80 18.20 13.03
C ASP A 198 -8.98 16.80 13.65
N GLY A 199 -8.50 15.75 12.96
CA GLY A 199 -8.59 14.36 13.40
C GLY A 199 -9.90 13.65 13.04
N HIS A 200 -10.82 14.31 12.32
CA HIS A 200 -12.03 13.67 11.81
C HIS A 200 -11.68 12.66 10.71
N ILE A 201 -12.21 11.44 10.86
CA ILE A 201 -12.04 10.32 9.93
C ILE A 201 -13.30 10.17 9.10
N TYR A 202 -13.14 10.04 7.79
CA TYR A 202 -14.24 9.80 6.86
C TYR A 202 -13.78 8.99 5.64
N GLU A 203 -14.75 8.38 4.97
CA GLU A 203 -14.51 7.55 3.78
C GLU A 203 -14.76 8.34 2.49
N LYS A 204 -13.99 8.02 1.44
CA LYS A 204 -14.20 8.51 0.09
C LYS A 204 -14.08 7.40 -0.94
N SER A 205 -14.98 7.42 -1.92
CA SER A 205 -14.75 6.77 -3.21
C SER A 205 -13.51 7.38 -3.87
N ASP A 206 -12.82 6.59 -4.68
CA ASP A 206 -11.67 7.07 -5.44
C ASP A 206 -12.10 8.11 -6.49
N PRO A 207 -11.54 9.34 -6.48
CA PRO A 207 -11.74 10.33 -7.53
C PRO A 207 -11.37 9.85 -8.94
N TYR A 208 -10.41 8.93 -9.04
CA TYR A 208 -9.93 8.33 -10.30
C TYR A 208 -10.44 6.90 -10.51
N GLY A 209 -11.45 6.46 -9.74
CA GLY A 209 -11.96 5.09 -9.79
C GLY A 209 -12.60 4.76 -11.14
N PHE A 210 -12.13 3.70 -11.79
CA PHE A 210 -12.63 3.25 -13.10
C PHE A 210 -14.02 2.59 -13.06
N GLN A 211 -14.40 2.06 -11.91
CA GLN A 211 -15.70 1.42 -11.70
C GLN A 211 -16.16 1.64 -10.26
N GLN A 212 -17.48 1.61 -10.05
CA GLN A 212 -18.12 1.81 -8.74
C GLN A 212 -19.22 0.78 -8.51
N GLU A 213 -19.52 0.52 -7.24
CA GLU A 213 -20.70 -0.26 -6.86
C GLU A 213 -22.00 0.42 -7.33
N ALA A 214 -23.04 -0.39 -7.54
CA ALA A 214 -24.36 0.13 -7.87
C ALA A 214 -24.95 0.92 -6.69
N ARG A 215 -25.56 2.07 -7.00
CA ARG A 215 -26.25 2.91 -6.00
C ARG A 215 -27.26 2.08 -5.18
N PRO A 216 -27.41 2.34 -3.86
CA PRO A 216 -26.85 3.47 -3.10
C PRO A 216 -25.44 3.23 -2.53
N LYS A 217 -24.79 2.11 -2.86
CA LYS A 217 -23.42 1.85 -2.42
C LYS A 217 -22.44 2.74 -3.18
N THR A 218 -21.25 2.93 -2.59
CA THR A 218 -20.28 3.96 -3.03
C THR A 218 -18.84 3.48 -3.11
N ALA A 219 -18.54 2.20 -2.87
CA ALA A 219 -17.17 1.74 -3.02
C ALA A 219 -16.72 1.81 -4.49
N SER A 220 -15.46 2.19 -4.70
CA SER A 220 -14.80 2.00 -5.99
C SER A 220 -14.46 0.52 -6.16
N ILE A 221 -14.34 0.07 -7.40
CA ILE A 221 -14.01 -1.32 -7.75
C ILE A 221 -12.71 -1.30 -8.57
N ILE A 222 -11.79 -2.21 -8.25
CA ILE A 222 -10.55 -2.40 -9.00
C ILE A 222 -10.89 -3.04 -10.35
N THR A 223 -10.49 -2.38 -11.45
CA THR A 223 -10.92 -2.74 -12.80
C THR A 223 -9.75 -2.76 -13.76
N ASN A 224 -9.69 -3.79 -14.60
CA ASN A 224 -8.77 -3.84 -15.73
C ASN A 224 -9.44 -3.27 -16.99
N LEU A 225 -8.97 -2.10 -17.45
CA LEU A 225 -9.47 -1.41 -18.63
C LEU A 225 -9.08 -2.10 -19.95
N ASP A 226 -8.03 -2.93 -19.94
CA ASP A 226 -7.48 -3.57 -21.15
C ASP A 226 -8.18 -4.89 -21.51
N THR A 227 -9.36 -5.15 -20.93
CA THR A 227 -10.09 -6.41 -21.12
C THR A 227 -10.97 -6.43 -22.37
N TYR A 228 -11.33 -5.26 -22.91
CA TYR A 228 -12.19 -5.16 -24.09
C TYR A 228 -11.39 -4.87 -25.37
N THR A 229 -11.59 -5.70 -26.40
CA THR A 229 -11.04 -5.46 -27.74
C THR A 229 -12.04 -4.72 -28.60
N TRP A 230 -11.71 -3.47 -28.94
CA TRP A 230 -12.48 -2.63 -29.85
C TRP A 230 -12.52 -3.20 -31.28
N LYS A 231 -13.59 -2.86 -32.02
CA LYS A 231 -13.82 -3.33 -33.40
C LYS A 231 -14.23 -2.19 -34.34
N ASP A 232 -13.90 -0.96 -33.97
CA ASP A 232 -14.30 0.28 -34.66
C ASP A 232 -13.13 0.96 -35.39
N ASP A 233 -12.07 0.21 -35.72
CA ASP A 233 -10.88 0.73 -36.39
C ASP A 233 -11.20 1.49 -37.68
N GLU A 234 -12.09 0.95 -38.51
CA GLU A 234 -12.52 1.60 -39.77
C GLU A 234 -13.20 2.94 -39.50
N TRP A 235 -14.10 2.98 -38.52
CA TRP A 235 -14.80 4.20 -38.12
C TRP A 235 -13.83 5.26 -37.58
N MET A 236 -12.90 4.85 -36.72
CA MET A 236 -11.89 5.73 -36.14
C MET A 236 -10.95 6.31 -37.21
N ALA A 237 -10.58 5.52 -38.22
CA ALA A 237 -9.79 5.97 -39.35
C ALA A 237 -10.55 7.01 -40.19
N GLN A 238 -11.82 6.75 -40.51
CA GLN A 238 -12.65 7.70 -41.26
C GLN A 238 -12.85 9.02 -40.50
N ARG A 239 -13.15 8.95 -39.19
CA ARG A 239 -13.35 10.13 -38.34
C ARG A 239 -12.15 11.07 -38.32
N ARG A 240 -10.92 10.53 -38.38
CA ARG A 240 -9.67 11.34 -38.37
C ARG A 240 -9.57 12.29 -39.57
N HIS A 241 -10.21 11.95 -40.69
CA HIS A 241 -10.16 12.72 -41.93
C HIS A 241 -11.40 13.58 -42.16
N ALA A 242 -12.42 13.48 -41.31
CA ALA A 242 -13.57 14.35 -41.36
C ALA A 242 -13.20 15.73 -40.75
N GLU A 243 -13.51 16.82 -41.46
CA GLU A 243 -13.50 18.15 -40.83
C GLU A 243 -14.59 18.22 -39.75
N PRO A 244 -14.30 18.84 -38.59
CA PRO A 244 -15.21 18.88 -37.44
C PRO A 244 -16.53 19.63 -37.70
#